data_AF-A0A838UKQ0-F1
#
_entry.id   AF-A0A838UKQ0-F1
#
_cell.length_a   1.000
_cell.length_b   1.000
_cell.length_c   1.000
_cell.angle_alpha   90.00
_cell.angle_beta   90.00
_cell.angle_gamma   90.00
#
_symmetry.space_group_name_H-M   'P 1'
#
loop_
_entity.id
_entity.type
_entity.pdbx_description
1 polymer ?
#
loop_
_entity_poly.entity_id
_entity_poly.type
_entity_poly.pdbx_seq_one_letter_code
_entity_poly.pdbx_strand_id
1 'polypeptide(L)' 'HLGRQVGRRAVALVEREGRARAEDYTEIAFDGRAAPGALIAGRIEAHDGRRARLDEWEIRP' A
#
# COMPACT_ATOMS: atom_id res chain seq x y z
N HIS A 1 0.87 1.23 -16.33
CA HIS A 1 0.41 2.28 -15.40
C HIS A 1 1.13 2.19 -14.05
N LEU A 2 1.12 1.05 -13.36
CA LEU A 2 1.74 0.88 -12.04
C LEU A 2 3.26 1.09 -11.99
N GLY A 3 3.99 0.89 -13.10
CA GLY A 3 5.43 1.16 -13.14
C GLY A 3 5.82 2.60 -12.78
N ARG A 4 4.92 3.58 -12.96
CA ARG A 4 5.16 4.97 -12.54
C ARG A 4 5.02 5.20 -11.02
N GLN A 5 4.43 4.23 -10.31
CA GLN A 5 4.23 4.32 -8.86
C GLN A 5 5.43 3.79 -8.07
N VAL A 6 6.28 2.95 -8.69
CA VAL A 6 7.50 2.43 -8.04
C VAL A 6 8.41 3.59 -7.66
N GLY A 7 8.89 3.56 -6.42
CA GLY A 7 9.71 4.61 -5.83
C GLY A 7 8.93 5.74 -5.15
N ARG A 8 7.61 5.84 -5.39
CA ARG A 8 6.76 6.85 -4.77
C ARG A 8 6.40 6.44 -3.33
N ARG A 9 6.29 7.42 -2.43
CA ARG A 9 5.64 7.24 -1.13
C ARG A 9 4.13 7.23 -1.29
N ALA A 10 3.46 6.28 -0.65
CA ALA A 10 2.01 6.17 -0.65
C ALA A 10 1.50 6.12 0.79
N VAL A 11 0.31 6.71 0.99
CA VAL A 11 -0.53 6.50 2.17
C VAL A 11 -1.74 5.72 1.69
N ALA A 12 -2.12 4.69 2.45
CA ALA A 12 -3.16 3.76 2.04
C ALA A 12 -4.06 3.36 3.21
N LEU A 13 -5.36 3.26 2.93
CA LEU A 13 -6.37 2.77 3.86
C LEU A 13 -6.40 1.24 3.81
N VAL A 14 -6.22 0.59 4.95
CA VAL A 14 -6.32 -0.87 5.07
C VAL A 14 -7.78 -1.28 4.91
N GLU A 15 -8.08 -2.03 3.85
CA GLU A 15 -9.41 -2.59 3.61
C GLU A 15 -9.59 -3.94 4.34
N ARG A 16 -8.51 -4.72 4.38
CA ARG A 16 -8.41 -6.04 5.04
C ARG A 16 -6.95 -6.45 5.18
N GLU A 17 -6.69 -7.56 5.88
CA GLU A 17 -5.34 -8.09 6.04
C GLU A 17 -4.61 -8.24 4.69
N GLY A 18 -3.41 -7.67 4.61
CA GLY A 18 -2.55 -7.67 3.43
C GLY A 18 -3.04 -6.85 2.23
N ARG A 19 -4.12 -6.06 2.37
CA ARG A 19 -4.65 -5.20 1.29
C ARG A 19 -5.06 -3.83 1.78
N ALA A 20 -4.51 -2.81 1.13
CA ALA A 20 -4.86 -1.42 1.31
C ALA A 20 -5.18 -0.74 -0.03
N ARG A 21 -5.75 0.46 0.03
CA ARG A 21 -6.03 1.30 -1.13
C ARG A 21 -5.53 2.73 -0.92
N ALA A 22 -4.76 3.23 -1.88
CA ALA A 22 -4.26 4.59 -1.89
C ALA A 22 -5.35 5.61 -2.29
N GLU A 23 -5.08 6.90 -2.10
CA GLU A 23 -5.96 8.00 -2.48
C GLU A 23 -6.32 8.03 -3.98
N ASP A 24 -5.42 7.54 -4.83
CA ASP A 24 -5.61 7.44 -6.29
C ASP A 24 -6.26 6.10 -6.71
N TYR A 25 -6.85 5.40 -5.74
CA TYR A 25 -7.48 4.08 -5.87
C TYR A 25 -6.54 2.93 -6.24
N THR A 26 -5.22 3.16 -6.28
CA THR A 26 -4.23 2.10 -6.46
C THR A 26 -4.38 1.05 -5.38
N GLU A 27 -4.53 -0.22 -5.78
CA GLU A 27 -4.50 -1.34 -4.84
C GLU A 27 -3.06 -1.59 -4.38
N ILE A 28 -2.89 -1.72 -3.06
CA ILE A 28 -1.61 -1.93 -2.42
C ILE A 28 -1.64 -3.25 -1.65
N ALA A 29 -0.71 -4.14 -1.97
CA ALA A 29 -0.37 -5.30 -1.16
C ALA A 29 0.72 -4.92 -0.14
N PHE A 30 0.64 -5.49 1.04
CA PHE A 30 1.64 -5.34 2.09
C PHE A 30 1.68 -6.60 2.94
N ASP A 31 2.82 -6.88 3.58
CA ASP A 31 2.96 -8.01 4.51
C ASP A 31 2.87 -7.52 5.96
N GLY A 32 2.32 -8.34 6.85
CA GLY A 32 2.15 -8.02 8.28
C GLY A 32 0.71 -7.68 8.65
N ARG A 33 0.51 -7.26 9.91
CA ARG A 33 -0.84 -7.04 10.49
C ARG A 33 -1.12 -5.57 10.72
N ALA A 34 -2.16 -5.08 10.06
CA ALA A 34 -2.80 -3.79 10.33
C ALA A 34 -4.32 -3.97 10.36
N ALA A 35 -5.01 -3.24 11.22
CA ALA A 35 -6.46 -3.33 11.35
C ALA A 35 -7.15 -2.68 10.13
N PRO A 36 -8.28 -3.23 9.64
CA PRO A 36 -9.13 -2.51 8.69
C PRO A 36 -9.52 -1.13 9.23
N GLY A 37 -9.46 -0.12 8.36
CA GLY A 37 -9.67 1.28 8.73
C GLY A 37 -8.41 2.03 9.18
N ALA A 38 -7.30 1.35 9.45
CA ALA A 38 -6.03 2.01 9.71
C ALA A 38 -5.44 2.61 8.43
N LEU A 39 -4.65 3.67 8.58
CA LEU A 39 -3.81 4.19 7.52
C LEU A 39 -2.39 3.61 7.68
N ILE A 40 -1.83 3.11 6.59
CA ILE A 40 -0.42 2.72 6.50
C ILE A 40 0.30 3.60 5.49
N ALA A 41 1.58 3.86 5.73
CA ALA A 41 2.41 4.60 4.81
C ALA A 41 3.72 3.86 4.53
N GLY A 42 4.18 3.91 3.30
CA GLY A 42 5.41 3.26 2.88
C GLY A 42 5.85 3.71 1.50
N ARG A 43 7.01 3.21 1.06
CA ARG A 43 7.49 3.39 -0.31
C ARG A 43 7.04 2.19 -1.14
N ILE A 44 6.52 2.47 -2.34
CA ILE A 44 6.16 1.41 -3.29
C ILE A 44 7.45 0.83 -3.88
N GLU A 45 7.74 -0.42 -3.57
CA GLU A 45 8.96 -1.11 -4.02
C GLU A 45 8.74 -1.91 -5.30
N ALA A 46 7.53 -2.45 -5.49
CA ALA A 46 7.22 -3.30 -6.63
C ALA A 46 5.73 -3.27 -7.01
N HIS A 47 5.37 -4.01 -8.06
CA HIS A 47 4.00 -4.33 -8.40
C HIS A 47 3.89 -5.70 -9.09
N ASP A 48 2.74 -6.37 -8.95
CA ASP A 48 2.45 -7.67 -9.61
C ASP A 48 1.70 -7.51 -10.96
N GLY A 49 1.55 -6.26 -11.44
CA GLY A 49 0.77 -5.93 -12.63
C GLY A 49 -0.69 -5.60 -12.34
N ARG A 50 -1.19 -5.92 -11.14
CA ARG A 50 -2.52 -5.58 -10.64
C ARG A 50 -2.49 -4.68 -9.41
N ARG A 51 -1.47 -4.83 -8.56
CA ARG A 51 -1.30 -4.13 -7.28
C ARG A 51 0.12 -3.65 -7.13
N ALA A 52 0.28 -2.49 -6.49
CA ALA A 52 1.57 -2.04 -5.97
C ALA A 52 1.89 -2.76 -4.65
N ARG A 53 3.15 -2.76 -4.22
CA ARG A 53 3.62 -3.44 -3.00
C ARG A 53 4.39 -2.50 -2.08
N LEU A 54 4.05 -2.53 -0.79
CA LEU A 54 4.84 -1.95 0.29
C LEU A 54 5.52 -3.08 1.06
N ASP A 55 6.85 -3.16 0.99
CA ASP A 55 7.62 -4.13 1.78
C ASP A 55 7.95 -3.56 3.17
N GLU A 56 8.20 -2.26 3.25
CA GLU A 56 8.37 -1.52 4.49
C GLU A 56 7.27 -0.48 4.63
N TRP A 57 6.53 -0.55 5.72
CA TRP A 57 5.45 0.37 6.03
C TRP A 57 5.29 0.58 7.52
N GLU A 58 4.69 1.71 7.87
CA GLU A 58 4.36 2.11 9.24
C GLU A 58 2.88 2.44 9.36
N ILE A 59 2.33 2.25 10.56
CA ILE A 59 0.97 2.72 10.89
C ILE A 59 1.02 4.25 11.04
N ARG A 60 0.07 4.93 10.41
CA ARG A 60 -0.18 6.35 10.65
C ARG A 60 -1.31 6.52 11.67
N PRO A 61 -1.15 7.41 12.67
CA PRO A 61 -2.20 7.75 13.61
C PRO A 61 -3.34 8.51 12.95
#